data_AF-A0A6L6XID8-F1
#
_entry.id   AF-A0A6L6XID8-F1
#
_cell.length_a   1.000
_cell.length_b   1.000
_cell.length_c   1.000
_cell.angle_alpha   90.00
_cell.angle_beta   90.00
_cell.angle_gamma   90.00
#
_symmetry.space_group_name_H-M   'P 1'
#
loop_
_entity.id
_entity.type
_entity.pdbx_description
1 polymer ?
#
loop_
_entity_poly.entity_id
_entity_poly.type
_entity_poly.pdbx_seq_one_letter_code
_entity_poly.pdbx_strand_id
1 'polypeptide(L)'
;MKNNIYVLNQRQDETFDAAGKAMRDVFSVLADKNAKVIWSVPKHCSKYLKLLDLPYLVLFLLFHVNKNDNVFYSIPENHLKIRLLKSLQHVKKYRIICFVNDLNAFRYDGQTDGDPGEVRALAAADKILAPNVNTVSMLKKNGISSDMIPVGIWDYRMNETQIAKIREISHAHKKENAVKIAFAGNLNKSEFLSVMEIPSDVRMELWGKLDPEREKTLADGCYYHGILSSDEIPFAVAEMDYGLVWDGSGKDDIEGGLGEYLRYNNSHKCALYLASGIPVIVWSQSGMANFVKEHACGITIDRLGDLDQAIHTADYEKLKEAALAVAPKLWEGYYLSQAIDSACG
;
A
#
# COMPACT_ATOMS: atom_id res chain seq x y z
N MET A 1 -24.90 -21.49 -4.68
CA MET A 1 -23.50 -21.94 -4.49
C MET A 1 -22.63 -20.70 -4.52
N LYS A 2 -21.77 -20.49 -3.52
CA LYS A 2 -20.83 -19.36 -3.51
C LYS A 2 -19.77 -19.62 -4.57
N ASN A 3 -19.55 -18.67 -5.48
CA ASN A 3 -18.52 -18.80 -6.53
C ASN A 3 -17.13 -18.87 -5.87
N ASN A 4 -16.25 -19.76 -6.35
CA ASN A 4 -14.91 -19.89 -5.77
C ASN A 4 -14.03 -18.71 -6.19
N ILE A 5 -13.05 -18.37 -5.35
CA ILE A 5 -12.00 -17.41 -5.69
C ILE A 5 -10.72 -18.19 -5.95
N TYR A 6 -10.09 -17.96 -7.09
CA TYR A 6 -8.78 -18.48 -7.43
C TYR A 6 -7.81 -17.31 -7.59
N VAL A 7 -6.63 -17.36 -7.00
CA VAL A 7 -5.64 -16.28 -7.09
C VAL A 7 -4.33 -16.76 -7.71
N LEU A 8 -3.81 -16.03 -8.70
CA LEU A 8 -2.45 -16.25 -9.18
C LEU A 8 -1.44 -15.95 -8.07
N ASN A 9 -0.60 -16.92 -7.73
CA ASN A 9 0.48 -16.68 -6.79
C ASN A 9 1.48 -15.65 -7.37
N GLN A 10 1.55 -14.49 -6.74
CA GLN A 10 2.64 -13.55 -6.92
C GLN A 10 3.76 -13.90 -5.96
N ARG A 11 4.78 -14.58 -6.51
CA ARG A 11 6.02 -15.11 -5.89
C ARG A 11 6.77 -14.12 -4.97
N GLN A 12 6.18 -13.71 -3.86
CA GLN A 12 6.71 -12.69 -2.94
C GLN A 12 7.05 -13.24 -1.55
N ASP A 13 6.94 -14.56 -1.34
CA ASP A 13 7.16 -15.24 -0.05
C ASP A 13 8.61 -15.22 0.49
N GLU A 14 9.48 -14.30 0.07
CA GLU A 14 10.92 -14.38 0.36
C GLU A 14 11.53 -13.13 1.02
N THR A 15 10.79 -12.04 1.26
CA THR A 15 11.35 -10.82 1.89
C THR A 15 10.56 -10.35 3.12
N PHE A 16 11.24 -10.07 4.23
CA PHE A 16 10.66 -9.48 5.45
C PHE A 16 10.66 -7.94 5.44
N ASP A 17 10.71 -7.36 4.24
CA ASP A 17 10.64 -5.91 4.02
C ASP A 17 9.18 -5.44 3.86
N ALA A 18 9.00 -4.12 3.68
CA ALA A 18 7.66 -3.52 3.57
C ALA A 18 6.86 -4.05 2.37
N ALA A 19 7.51 -4.32 1.24
CA ALA A 19 6.84 -4.87 0.06
C ALA A 19 6.37 -6.31 0.30
N GLY A 20 7.24 -7.14 0.90
CA GLY A 20 6.87 -8.48 1.30
C GLY A 20 5.73 -8.50 2.34
N LYS A 21 5.73 -7.59 3.31
CA LYS A 21 4.64 -7.46 4.30
C LYS A 21 3.30 -7.15 3.62
N ALA A 22 3.26 -6.16 2.73
CA ALA A 22 2.04 -5.75 2.04
C ALA A 22 1.37 -6.94 1.33
N MET A 23 2.16 -7.74 0.61
CA MET A 23 1.60 -8.88 -0.13
C MET A 23 1.29 -10.09 0.75
N ARG A 24 2.04 -10.34 1.83
CA ARG A 24 1.64 -11.34 2.84
C ARG A 24 0.25 -11.03 3.39
N ASP A 25 -0.03 -9.76 3.64
CA ASP A 25 -1.32 -9.33 4.17
C ASP A 25 -2.44 -9.52 3.14
N VAL A 26 -2.21 -9.17 1.87
CA VAL A 26 -3.15 -9.46 0.77
C VAL A 26 -3.48 -10.95 0.70
N PHE A 27 -2.47 -11.82 0.73
CA PHE A 27 -2.68 -13.26 0.68
C PHE A 27 -3.37 -13.80 1.95
N SER A 28 -3.12 -13.21 3.12
CA SER A 28 -3.87 -13.54 4.33
C SER A 28 -5.35 -13.20 4.20
N VAL A 29 -5.71 -12.02 3.65
CA VAL A 29 -7.11 -11.64 3.43
C VAL A 29 -7.79 -12.56 2.41
N LEU A 30 -7.08 -12.92 1.34
CA LEU A 30 -7.58 -13.88 0.36
C LEU A 30 -7.78 -15.28 0.97
N ALA A 31 -6.89 -15.71 1.87
CA ALA A 31 -7.04 -16.96 2.60
C ALA A 31 -8.29 -16.94 3.51
N ASP A 32 -8.56 -15.84 4.21
CA ASP A 32 -9.79 -15.67 5.02
C ASP A 32 -11.07 -15.76 4.15
N LYS A 33 -10.97 -15.41 2.86
CA LYS A 33 -12.03 -15.59 1.86
C LYS A 33 -12.09 -16.99 1.24
N ASN A 34 -11.32 -17.96 1.74
CA ASN A 34 -11.16 -19.30 1.20
C ASN A 34 -10.68 -19.33 -0.26
N ALA A 35 -9.86 -18.36 -0.66
CA ALA A 35 -9.28 -18.32 -2.01
C ALA A 35 -8.30 -19.48 -2.22
N LYS A 36 -8.35 -20.09 -3.41
CA LYS A 36 -7.45 -21.16 -3.83
C LYS A 36 -6.29 -20.57 -4.62
N VAL A 37 -5.07 -20.75 -4.12
CA VAL A 37 -3.86 -20.26 -4.79
C VAL A 37 -3.54 -21.13 -6.00
N ILE A 38 -3.44 -20.49 -7.17
CA ILE A 38 -2.87 -21.07 -8.38
C ILE A 38 -1.35 -20.89 -8.30
N TRP A 39 -0.68 -21.96 -7.91
CA TRP A 39 0.77 -21.95 -7.72
C TRP A 39 1.51 -21.72 -9.03
N SER A 40 2.72 -21.19 -8.91
CA SER A 40 3.63 -21.07 -10.03
C SER A 40 4.99 -21.62 -9.61
N VAL A 41 5.80 -22.01 -10.58
CA VAL A 41 7.12 -22.59 -10.37
C VAL A 41 7.97 -21.62 -9.54
N PRO A 42 8.61 -22.07 -8.44
CA PRO A 42 9.40 -21.21 -7.57
C PRO A 42 10.53 -20.44 -8.26
N LYS A 43 10.93 -19.30 -7.70
CA LYS A 43 11.95 -18.40 -8.30
C LYS A 43 13.31 -19.08 -8.48
N HIS A 44 13.72 -19.90 -7.51
CA HIS A 44 14.99 -20.62 -7.48
C HIS A 44 15.07 -21.76 -8.52
N CYS A 45 13.94 -22.16 -9.14
CA CYS A 45 13.95 -23.16 -10.20
C CYS A 45 14.53 -22.61 -11.52
N SER A 46 15.06 -23.53 -12.33
CA SER A 46 15.68 -23.18 -13.62
C SER A 46 14.71 -22.51 -14.59
N LYS A 47 15.24 -21.73 -15.54
CA LYS A 47 14.44 -21.06 -16.58
C LYS A 47 13.61 -22.03 -17.42
N TYR A 48 14.07 -23.28 -17.57
CA TYR A 48 13.36 -24.32 -18.33
C TYR A 48 12.13 -24.83 -17.58
N LEU A 49 12.22 -25.00 -16.26
CA LEU A 49 11.07 -25.37 -15.43
C LEU A 49 10.00 -24.28 -15.46
N LYS A 50 10.38 -23.01 -15.51
CA LYS A 50 9.45 -21.87 -15.64
C LYS A 50 8.62 -21.91 -16.94
N LEU A 51 9.05 -22.64 -17.97
CA LEU A 51 8.23 -22.83 -19.18
C LEU A 51 6.98 -23.68 -18.90
N LEU A 52 6.96 -24.46 -17.80
CA LEU A 52 5.81 -25.28 -17.39
C LEU A 52 4.71 -24.46 -16.71
N ASP A 53 4.97 -23.21 -16.33
CA ASP A 53 3.97 -22.34 -15.68
C ASP A 53 2.74 -22.12 -16.56
N LEU A 54 2.93 -21.85 -17.86
CA LEU A 54 1.84 -21.55 -18.77
C LEU A 54 0.99 -22.80 -19.05
N PRO A 55 1.55 -23.97 -19.41
CA PRO A 55 0.79 -25.20 -19.53
C PRO A 55 0.05 -25.57 -18.24
N TYR A 56 0.70 -25.45 -17.07
CA TYR A 56 0.06 -25.69 -15.78
C TYR A 56 -1.14 -24.77 -15.57
N LEU A 57 -0.97 -23.46 -15.82
CA LEU A 57 -2.05 -22.48 -15.70
C LEU A 57 -3.22 -22.83 -16.63
N VAL A 58 -2.95 -23.18 -17.90
CA VAL A 58 -4.01 -23.63 -18.84
C VAL A 58 -4.76 -24.82 -18.27
N LEU A 59 -4.06 -25.88 -17.87
CA LEU A 59 -4.66 -27.10 -17.36
C LEU A 59 -5.47 -26.81 -16.09
N PHE A 60 -4.92 -26.02 -15.17
CA PHE A 60 -5.63 -25.64 -13.95
C PHE A 60 -6.95 -24.93 -14.27
N LEU A 61 -6.92 -23.93 -15.14
CA LEU A 61 -8.12 -23.18 -15.55
C LEU A 61 -9.15 -24.05 -16.26
N LEU A 62 -8.71 -25.00 -17.10
CA LEU A 62 -9.60 -25.91 -17.82
C LEU A 62 -10.29 -26.92 -16.88
N PHE A 63 -9.57 -27.46 -15.90
CA PHE A 63 -10.07 -28.56 -15.07
C PHE A 63 -10.65 -28.14 -13.71
N HIS A 64 -10.23 -27.00 -13.13
CA HIS A 64 -10.61 -26.61 -11.76
C HIS A 64 -11.53 -25.39 -11.70
N VAL A 65 -11.37 -24.44 -12.61
CA VAL A 65 -12.17 -23.21 -12.61
C VAL A 65 -13.46 -23.43 -13.37
N ASN A 66 -14.60 -23.01 -12.82
CA ASN A 66 -15.92 -23.16 -13.41
C ASN A 66 -16.51 -21.83 -13.85
N LYS A 67 -17.65 -21.90 -14.55
CA LYS A 67 -18.42 -20.71 -14.93
C LYS A 67 -18.79 -19.90 -13.69
N ASN A 68 -18.66 -18.58 -13.78
CA ASN A 68 -18.89 -17.60 -12.71
C ASN A 68 -17.94 -17.68 -11.51
N ASP A 69 -16.97 -18.60 -11.45
CA ASP A 69 -15.87 -18.49 -10.48
C ASP A 69 -15.09 -17.19 -10.72
N ASN A 70 -14.38 -16.70 -9.70
CA ASN A 70 -13.58 -15.48 -9.76
C ASN A 70 -12.10 -15.84 -9.86
N VAL A 71 -11.41 -15.32 -10.86
CA VAL A 71 -9.96 -15.48 -11.03
C VAL A 71 -9.28 -14.13 -10.81
N PHE A 72 -8.43 -14.11 -9.80
CA PHE A 72 -7.76 -12.93 -9.27
C PHE A 72 -6.29 -12.92 -9.69
N TYR A 73 -5.81 -11.78 -10.16
CA TYR A 73 -4.38 -11.52 -10.33
C TYR A 73 -4.07 -10.11 -9.87
N SER A 74 -2.83 -9.89 -9.42
CA SER A 74 -2.37 -8.54 -9.14
C SER A 74 -1.45 -8.04 -10.25
N ILE A 75 -1.34 -6.73 -10.44
CA ILE A 75 -0.33 -6.12 -11.31
C ILE A 75 0.76 -5.45 -10.47
N PRO A 76 2.03 -5.52 -10.89
CA PRO A 76 2.52 -6.11 -12.15
C PRO A 76 2.50 -7.66 -12.17
N GLU A 77 2.17 -8.24 -13.33
CA GLU A 77 2.21 -9.69 -13.60
C GLU A 77 2.54 -9.94 -15.07
N ASN A 78 3.01 -11.14 -15.39
CA ASN A 78 3.38 -11.55 -16.74
C ASN A 78 2.21 -11.41 -17.72
N HIS A 79 2.36 -10.53 -18.73
CA HIS A 79 1.34 -10.26 -19.74
C HIS A 79 0.87 -11.51 -20.50
N LEU A 80 1.70 -12.55 -20.66
CA LEU A 80 1.30 -13.81 -21.30
C LEU A 80 0.29 -14.57 -20.45
N LYS A 81 0.46 -14.58 -19.11
CA LYS A 81 -0.53 -15.18 -18.21
C LYS A 81 -1.86 -14.43 -18.29
N ILE A 82 -1.82 -13.10 -18.27
CA ILE A 82 -3.03 -12.27 -18.34
C ILE A 82 -3.76 -12.47 -19.67
N ARG A 83 -3.03 -12.51 -20.79
CA ARG A 83 -3.60 -12.85 -22.10
C ARG A 83 -4.24 -14.23 -22.10
N LEU A 84 -3.58 -15.22 -21.51
CA LEU A 84 -4.12 -16.57 -21.40
C LEU A 84 -5.41 -16.61 -20.57
N LEU A 85 -5.43 -15.92 -19.42
CA LEU A 85 -6.64 -15.76 -18.62
C LEU A 85 -7.77 -15.20 -19.48
N LYS A 86 -7.53 -14.09 -20.18
CA LYS A 86 -8.56 -13.46 -21.02
C LYS A 86 -9.05 -14.40 -22.13
N SER A 87 -8.15 -15.08 -22.81
CA SER A 87 -8.50 -16.02 -23.88
C SER A 87 -9.36 -17.19 -23.36
N LEU A 88 -8.99 -17.80 -22.24
CA LEU A 88 -9.73 -18.93 -21.66
C LEU A 88 -11.05 -18.50 -21.02
N GLN A 89 -11.16 -17.24 -20.59
CA GLN A 89 -12.40 -16.68 -20.08
C GLN A 89 -13.56 -16.81 -21.08
N HIS A 90 -13.30 -16.64 -22.38
CA HIS A 90 -14.34 -16.76 -23.41
C HIS A 90 -14.98 -18.15 -23.47
N VAL A 91 -14.22 -19.19 -23.10
CA VAL A 91 -14.70 -20.58 -23.08
C VAL A 91 -15.27 -20.94 -21.71
N LYS A 92 -14.53 -20.65 -20.63
CA LYS A 92 -14.86 -21.08 -19.26
C LYS A 92 -15.83 -20.16 -18.55
N LYS A 93 -16.01 -18.92 -19.02
CA LYS A 93 -16.98 -17.93 -18.52
C LYS A 93 -16.84 -17.64 -17.01
N TYR A 94 -15.61 -17.65 -16.49
CA TYR A 94 -15.29 -17.10 -15.16
C TYR A 94 -15.17 -15.57 -15.22
N ARG A 95 -15.14 -14.92 -14.06
CA ARG A 95 -14.89 -13.47 -13.92
C ARG A 95 -13.42 -13.24 -13.61
N ILE A 96 -12.86 -12.16 -14.16
CA ILE A 96 -11.47 -11.75 -13.94
C ILE A 96 -11.47 -10.50 -13.06
N ILE A 97 -10.77 -10.58 -11.93
CA ILE A 97 -10.57 -9.47 -10.99
C ILE A 97 -9.08 -9.12 -10.96
N CYS A 98 -8.75 -7.86 -11.21
CA CYS A 98 -7.40 -7.34 -11.12
C CYS A 98 -7.21 -6.56 -9.82
N PHE A 99 -6.15 -6.83 -9.06
CA PHE A 99 -5.72 -5.99 -7.96
C PHE A 99 -4.49 -5.17 -8.33
N VAL A 100 -4.58 -3.85 -8.18
CA VAL A 100 -3.46 -2.97 -8.49
C VAL A 100 -2.55 -2.86 -7.27
N ASN A 101 -1.43 -3.60 -7.27
CA ASN A 101 -0.41 -3.43 -6.24
C ASN A 101 0.44 -2.19 -6.52
N ASP A 102 0.91 -2.05 -7.76
CA ASP A 102 1.62 -0.87 -8.25
C ASP A 102 1.35 -0.67 -9.74
N LEU A 103 1.48 0.58 -10.21
CA LEU A 103 1.44 0.94 -11.63
C LEU A 103 2.82 1.44 -12.09
N ASN A 104 3.59 0.56 -12.71
CA ASN A 104 4.99 0.82 -13.02
C ASN A 104 5.16 1.92 -14.08
N ALA A 105 4.28 1.98 -15.08
CA ALA A 105 4.39 3.01 -16.12
C ALA A 105 4.23 4.42 -15.51
N PHE A 106 3.26 4.56 -14.61
CA PHE A 106 3.01 5.81 -13.92
C PHE A 106 4.07 6.15 -12.87
N ARG A 107 4.72 5.12 -12.32
CA ARG A 107 5.80 5.27 -11.32
C ARG A 107 7.12 5.76 -11.92
N TYR A 108 7.44 5.41 -13.16
CA TYR A 108 8.76 5.67 -13.75
C TYR A 108 8.74 6.60 -14.98
N ASP A 109 7.66 6.63 -15.76
CA ASP A 109 7.68 7.33 -17.05
C ASP A 109 7.06 8.73 -17.03
N GLY A 110 6.33 9.09 -15.96
CA GLY A 110 5.93 10.46 -15.59
C GLY A 110 5.15 11.32 -16.61
N GLN A 111 5.06 10.93 -17.89
CA GLN A 111 4.70 11.82 -19.00
C GLN A 111 4.13 11.09 -20.24
N THR A 112 4.01 9.76 -20.25
CA THR A 112 3.47 9.00 -21.40
C THR A 112 2.21 8.22 -21.00
N ASP A 113 1.32 7.98 -21.98
CA ASP A 113 -0.06 7.45 -21.87
C ASP A 113 -0.20 6.01 -21.30
N GLY A 114 0.54 5.69 -20.22
CA GLY A 114 0.69 4.35 -19.66
C GLY A 114 1.53 3.45 -20.57
N ASP A 115 2.23 2.47 -19.98
CA ASP A 115 2.78 1.35 -20.75
C ASP A 115 1.59 0.64 -21.41
N PRO A 116 1.55 0.52 -22.75
CA PRO A 116 0.47 -0.20 -23.41
C PRO A 116 0.32 -1.64 -22.89
N GLY A 117 1.38 -2.24 -22.35
CA GLY A 117 1.35 -3.53 -21.64
C GLY A 117 0.49 -3.49 -20.37
N GLU A 118 0.72 -2.51 -19.50
CA GLU A 118 -0.01 -2.30 -18.24
C GLU A 118 -1.48 -1.90 -18.48
N VAL A 119 -1.75 -1.02 -19.45
CA VAL A 119 -3.12 -0.65 -19.85
C VAL A 119 -3.89 -1.88 -20.35
N ARG A 120 -3.28 -2.70 -21.21
CA ARG A 120 -3.90 -3.97 -21.66
C ARG A 120 -4.10 -4.96 -20.53
N ALA A 121 -3.18 -4.98 -19.55
CA ALA A 121 -3.31 -5.83 -18.38
C ALA A 121 -4.52 -5.41 -17.55
N LEU A 122 -4.72 -4.11 -17.29
CA LEU A 122 -5.91 -3.60 -16.60
C LEU A 122 -7.20 -3.89 -17.38
N ALA A 123 -7.21 -3.60 -18.68
CA ALA A 123 -8.38 -3.78 -19.55
C ALA A 123 -8.80 -5.25 -19.74
N ALA A 124 -7.94 -6.22 -19.39
CA ALA A 124 -8.29 -7.63 -19.44
C ALA A 124 -9.31 -8.02 -18.35
N ALA A 125 -9.35 -7.28 -17.24
CA ALA A 125 -10.20 -7.58 -16.10
C ALA A 125 -11.62 -7.05 -16.26
N ASP A 126 -12.59 -7.79 -15.71
CA ASP A 126 -13.99 -7.35 -15.63
C ASP A 126 -14.17 -6.35 -14.48
N LYS A 127 -13.45 -6.57 -13.37
CA LYS A 127 -13.40 -5.68 -12.20
C LYS A 127 -11.94 -5.37 -11.86
N ILE A 128 -11.68 -4.12 -11.45
CA ILE A 128 -10.37 -3.68 -10.99
C ILE A 128 -10.52 -3.18 -9.55
N LEU A 129 -9.76 -3.77 -8.63
CA LEU A 129 -9.53 -3.24 -7.30
C LEU A 129 -8.43 -2.19 -7.39
N ALA A 130 -8.84 -0.93 -7.52
CA ALA A 130 -7.93 0.20 -7.62
C ALA A 130 -7.46 0.62 -6.22
N PRO A 131 -6.24 1.15 -6.05
CA PRO A 131 -5.73 1.55 -4.74
C PRO A 131 -6.66 2.55 -4.04
N ASN A 132 -6.96 3.66 -4.71
CA ASN A 132 -7.82 4.72 -4.16
C ASN A 132 -8.61 5.44 -5.27
N VAL A 133 -9.44 6.39 -4.86
CA VAL A 133 -10.32 7.17 -5.75
C VAL A 133 -9.56 8.04 -6.76
N ASN A 134 -8.33 8.47 -6.44
CA ASN A 134 -7.50 9.21 -7.40
C ASN A 134 -7.05 8.28 -8.53
N THR A 135 -6.65 7.04 -8.21
CA THR A 135 -6.32 6.04 -9.23
C THR A 135 -7.51 5.73 -10.12
N VAL A 136 -8.71 5.59 -9.56
CA VAL A 136 -9.95 5.38 -10.35
C VAL A 136 -10.15 6.52 -11.35
N SER A 137 -10.04 7.77 -10.88
CA SER A 137 -10.23 8.95 -11.72
C SER A 137 -9.17 9.02 -12.84
N MET A 138 -7.92 8.73 -12.51
CA MET A 138 -6.81 8.68 -13.46
C MET A 138 -7.00 7.58 -14.51
N LEU A 139 -7.34 6.36 -14.12
CA LEU A 139 -7.54 5.24 -15.06
C LEU A 139 -8.73 5.48 -15.99
N LYS A 140 -9.82 6.07 -15.48
CA LYS A 140 -10.97 6.48 -16.32
C LYS A 140 -10.57 7.54 -17.34
N LYS A 141 -9.78 8.55 -16.94
CA LYS A 141 -9.26 9.58 -17.85
C LYS A 141 -8.40 8.98 -18.95
N ASN A 142 -7.65 7.92 -18.63
CA ASN A 142 -6.82 7.16 -19.57
C ASN A 142 -7.58 6.06 -20.35
N GLY A 143 -8.91 6.07 -20.34
CA GLY A 143 -9.74 5.23 -21.19
C GLY A 143 -10.01 3.81 -20.67
N ILE A 144 -9.65 3.50 -19.43
CA ILE A 144 -10.06 2.23 -18.81
C ILE A 144 -11.56 2.29 -18.47
N SER A 145 -12.34 1.40 -19.09
CA SER A 145 -13.79 1.32 -18.92
C SER A 145 -14.27 0.21 -17.98
N SER A 146 -13.37 -0.68 -17.54
CA SER A 146 -13.69 -1.73 -16.56
C SER A 146 -14.23 -1.12 -15.27
N ASP A 147 -15.14 -1.83 -14.60
CA ASP A 147 -15.66 -1.35 -13.32
C ASP A 147 -14.56 -1.40 -12.27
N MET A 148 -14.48 -0.35 -11.47
CA MET A 148 -13.34 -0.05 -10.61
C MET A 148 -13.82 0.22 -9.20
N ILE A 149 -13.31 -0.56 -8.25
CA ILE A 149 -13.64 -0.47 -6.83
C ILE A 149 -12.40 0.06 -6.10
N PRO A 150 -12.44 1.26 -5.51
CA PRO A 150 -11.34 1.76 -4.70
C PRO A 150 -11.22 0.93 -3.42
N VAL A 151 -10.03 0.42 -3.13
CA VAL A 151 -9.72 -0.31 -1.89
C VAL A 151 -9.64 0.66 -0.70
N GLY A 152 -9.15 1.88 -0.94
CA GLY A 152 -9.06 2.95 0.05
C GLY A 152 -7.70 3.03 0.71
N ILE A 153 -7.26 1.96 1.37
CA ILE A 153 -5.96 1.87 2.06
C ILE A 153 -5.42 0.44 2.02
N TRP A 154 -4.12 0.27 2.21
CA TRP A 154 -3.56 -1.06 2.53
C TRP A 154 -4.05 -1.51 3.91
N ASP A 155 -4.43 -2.78 4.03
CA ASP A 155 -4.54 -3.41 5.34
C ASP A 155 -3.14 -3.69 5.92
N TYR A 156 -3.03 -3.79 7.24
CA TYR A 156 -1.79 -4.11 7.95
C TYR A 156 -2.09 -5.16 9.03
N ARG A 157 -1.95 -6.44 8.66
CA ARG A 157 -2.33 -7.57 9.53
C ARG A 157 -1.41 -7.65 10.74
N MET A 158 -1.99 -7.86 11.90
CA MET A 158 -1.27 -8.08 13.15
C MET A 158 -1.90 -9.25 13.91
N ASN A 159 -1.08 -10.01 14.63
CA ASN A 159 -1.56 -11.05 15.53
C ASN A 159 -1.96 -10.48 16.90
N GLU A 160 -2.64 -11.28 17.72
CA GLU A 160 -3.15 -10.86 19.03
C GLU A 160 -2.05 -10.32 19.96
N THR A 161 -0.84 -10.91 19.95
CA THR A 161 0.29 -10.47 20.75
C THR A 161 0.76 -9.07 20.33
N GLN A 162 0.87 -8.82 19.02
CA GLN A 162 1.21 -7.50 18.49
C GLN A 162 0.15 -6.47 18.85
N ILE A 163 -1.13 -6.81 18.69
CA ILE A 163 -2.26 -5.94 19.01
C ILE A 163 -2.28 -5.57 20.49
N ALA A 164 -2.08 -6.55 21.39
CA ALA A 164 -2.02 -6.30 22.82
C ALA A 164 -0.90 -5.31 23.19
N LYS A 165 0.28 -5.48 22.60
CA LYS A 165 1.42 -4.59 22.81
C LYS A 165 1.19 -3.18 22.26
N ILE A 166 0.59 -3.04 21.08
CA ILE A 166 0.22 -1.72 20.53
C ILE A 166 -0.76 -1.00 21.45
N ARG A 167 -1.76 -1.71 21.98
CA ARG A 167 -2.71 -1.13 22.94
C ARG A 167 -2.02 -0.68 24.22
N GLU A 168 -1.12 -1.50 24.77
CA GLU A 168 -0.32 -1.15 25.95
C GLU A 168 0.48 0.15 25.73
N ILE A 169 1.24 0.22 24.62
CA ILE A 169 2.03 1.41 24.25
C ILE A 169 1.12 2.62 24.09
N SER A 170 0.02 2.49 23.34
CA SER A 170 -0.91 3.60 23.08
C SER A 170 -1.57 4.14 24.36
N HIS A 171 -1.85 3.26 25.33
CA HIS A 171 -2.41 3.66 26.63
C HIS A 171 -1.38 4.35 27.53
N ALA A 172 -0.11 3.94 27.45
CA ALA A 172 0.98 4.57 28.18
C ALA A 172 1.44 5.89 27.54
N HIS A 173 1.28 6.03 26.22
CA HIS A 173 1.71 7.21 25.46
C HIS A 173 0.98 8.47 25.91
N LYS A 174 1.76 9.46 26.35
CA LYS A 174 1.31 10.81 26.64
C LYS A 174 2.08 11.75 25.72
N LYS A 175 1.34 12.61 25.01
CA LYS A 175 1.96 13.65 24.20
C LYS A 175 2.80 14.55 25.11
N GLU A 176 4.08 14.65 24.78
CA GLU A 176 5.02 15.53 25.48
C GLU A 176 4.96 16.95 24.88
N ASN A 177 5.74 17.87 25.44
CA ASN A 177 5.84 19.22 24.89
C ASN A 177 6.47 19.23 23.49
N ALA A 178 7.41 18.31 23.21
CA ALA A 178 7.98 18.15 21.88
C ALA A 178 7.19 17.09 21.10
N VAL A 179 6.79 17.42 19.88
CA VAL A 179 6.03 16.54 18.99
C VAL A 179 6.98 15.62 18.23
N LYS A 180 6.80 14.31 18.40
CA LYS A 180 7.58 13.28 17.71
C LYS A 180 6.84 12.78 16.47
N ILE A 181 7.47 12.88 15.31
CA ILE A 181 6.91 12.46 14.03
C ILE A 181 7.72 11.28 13.48
N ALA A 182 7.05 10.14 13.31
CA ALA A 182 7.62 8.96 12.70
C ALA A 182 7.77 9.13 11.19
N PHE A 183 8.92 8.73 10.65
CA PHE A 183 9.12 8.50 9.23
C PHE A 183 9.87 7.18 9.01
N ALA A 184 9.22 6.23 8.32
CA ALA A 184 9.69 4.85 8.21
C ALA A 184 9.72 4.43 6.74
N GLY A 185 10.88 4.03 6.20
CA GLY A 185 10.98 3.61 4.81
C GLY A 185 12.40 3.54 4.28
N ASN A 186 12.54 3.57 2.95
CA ASN A 186 13.85 3.70 2.32
C ASN A 186 14.27 5.18 2.34
N LEU A 187 14.96 5.59 3.41
CA LEU A 187 15.38 6.97 3.66
C LEU A 187 16.33 7.48 2.56
N ASN A 188 17.04 6.60 1.85
CA ASN A 188 17.84 6.97 0.68
C ASN A 188 17.03 7.56 -0.48
N LYS A 189 15.71 7.37 -0.50
CA LYS A 189 14.81 7.95 -1.51
C LYS A 189 14.14 9.24 -1.04
N SER A 190 14.38 9.66 0.20
CA SER A 190 13.70 10.79 0.84
C SER A 190 14.65 11.98 0.93
N GLU A 191 14.91 12.64 -0.19
CA GLU A 191 15.87 13.75 -0.26
C GLU A 191 15.41 14.97 0.53
N PHE A 192 14.09 15.15 0.70
CA PHE A 192 13.54 16.23 1.52
C PHE A 192 14.08 16.22 2.97
N LEU A 193 14.50 15.07 3.51
CA LEU A 193 15.04 14.96 4.87
C LEU A 193 16.35 15.74 5.08
N SER A 194 17.08 16.08 4.01
CA SER A 194 18.28 16.93 4.11
C SER A 194 18.01 18.43 3.99
N VAL A 195 16.79 18.82 3.59
CA VAL A 195 16.47 20.23 3.25
C VAL A 195 15.23 20.75 3.98
N MET A 196 14.50 19.90 4.69
CA MET A 196 13.33 20.31 5.44
C MET A 196 13.71 21.18 6.64
N GLU A 197 12.90 22.19 6.90
CA GLU A 197 12.99 22.99 8.13
C GLU A 197 12.08 22.36 9.17
N ILE A 198 12.67 21.92 10.28
CA ILE A 198 11.95 21.27 11.37
C ILE A 198 11.67 22.32 12.45
N PRO A 199 10.40 22.51 12.86
CA PRO A 199 10.07 23.41 13.97
C PRO A 199 10.82 23.01 15.25
N SER A 200 11.17 23.98 16.09
CA SER A 200 12.05 23.75 17.26
C SER A 200 11.49 22.78 18.30
N ASP A 201 10.18 22.62 18.34
CA ASP A 201 9.43 21.72 19.20
C ASP A 201 9.00 20.42 18.50
N VAL A 202 9.47 20.18 17.27
CA VAL A 202 9.21 18.97 16.49
C VAL A 202 10.48 18.15 16.36
N ARG A 203 10.35 16.82 16.41
CA ARG A 203 11.43 15.87 16.13
C ARG A 203 10.98 14.87 15.09
N MET A 204 11.85 14.61 14.12
CA MET A 204 11.65 13.57 13.12
C MET A 204 12.39 12.31 13.54
N GLU A 205 11.65 11.24 13.78
CA GLU A 205 12.17 9.95 14.25
C GLU A 205 12.18 8.98 13.06
N LEU A 206 13.37 8.59 12.61
CA LEU A 206 13.61 7.96 11.31
C LEU A 206 13.99 6.49 11.43
N TRP A 207 13.30 5.63 10.68
CA TRP A 207 13.64 4.20 10.56
C TRP A 207 13.72 3.75 9.11
N GLY A 208 14.66 2.85 8.85
CA GLY A 208 14.80 2.12 7.59
C GLY A 208 16.08 2.45 6.84
N LYS A 209 16.18 2.01 5.58
CA LYS A 209 17.47 1.97 4.88
C LYS A 209 18.02 3.38 4.64
N LEU A 210 19.20 3.66 5.20
CA LEU A 210 19.94 4.90 5.02
C LEU A 210 21.44 4.61 4.83
N ASP A 211 22.04 5.24 3.82
CA ASP A 211 23.47 5.14 3.55
C ASP A 211 24.24 6.12 4.47
N PRO A 212 25.41 5.73 5.01
CA PRO A 212 26.13 6.55 6.00
C PRO A 212 26.49 7.97 5.56
N GLU A 213 26.72 8.20 4.27
CA GLU A 213 26.98 9.57 3.77
C GLU A 213 25.71 10.43 3.73
N ARG A 214 24.54 9.83 3.49
CA ARG A 214 23.26 10.57 3.54
C ARG A 214 22.85 10.88 4.97
N GLU A 215 23.20 10.02 5.93
CA GLU A 215 22.95 10.28 7.34
C GLU A 215 23.61 11.58 7.82
N LYS A 216 24.83 11.88 7.34
CA LYS A 216 25.54 13.14 7.65
C LYS A 216 24.87 14.40 7.11
N THR A 217 23.95 14.25 6.16
CA THR A 217 23.25 15.37 5.51
C THR A 217 21.84 15.58 6.04
N LEU A 218 21.38 14.79 7.02
CA LEU A 218 20.06 14.97 7.61
C LEU A 218 19.93 16.36 8.24
N ALA A 219 18.76 16.96 8.10
CA ALA A 219 18.46 18.25 8.72
C ALA A 219 18.47 18.14 10.25
N ASP A 220 18.84 19.24 10.92
CA ASP A 220 18.79 19.35 12.38
C ASP A 220 17.36 19.04 12.88
N GLY A 221 17.24 18.15 13.87
CA GLY A 221 15.97 17.64 14.37
C GLY A 221 15.53 16.29 13.78
N CYS A 222 16.31 15.72 12.85
CA CYS A 222 16.18 14.33 12.41
C CYS A 222 17.04 13.38 13.25
N TYR A 223 16.46 12.27 13.69
CA TYR A 223 17.11 11.25 14.50
C TYR A 223 16.94 9.88 13.86
N TYR A 224 18.06 9.27 13.46
CA TYR A 224 18.05 7.96 12.80
C TYR A 224 18.23 6.81 13.82
N HIS A 225 17.35 5.82 13.74
CA HIS A 225 17.26 4.70 14.67
C HIS A 225 17.61 3.33 14.05
N GLY A 226 18.14 3.33 12.83
CA GLY A 226 18.47 2.08 12.14
C GLY A 226 17.28 1.46 11.40
N ILE A 227 17.37 0.15 11.16
CA ILE A 227 16.38 -0.63 10.41
C ILE A 227 15.67 -1.57 11.38
N LEU A 228 14.34 -1.52 11.39
CA LEU A 228 13.47 -2.46 12.11
C LEU A 228 12.73 -3.35 11.12
N SER A 229 12.40 -4.57 11.53
CA SER A 229 11.56 -5.48 10.75
C SER A 229 10.11 -4.99 10.67
N SER A 230 9.31 -5.56 9.75
CA SER A 230 7.87 -5.28 9.65
C SER A 230 7.09 -5.64 10.93
N ASP A 231 7.66 -6.48 11.78
CA ASP A 231 7.00 -6.96 12.99
C ASP A 231 7.34 -6.10 14.21
N GLU A 232 8.48 -5.39 14.17
CA GLU A 232 8.99 -4.54 15.25
C GLU A 232 8.65 -3.06 15.04
N ILE A 233 8.74 -2.57 13.79
CA ILE A 233 8.51 -1.16 13.47
C ILE A 233 7.17 -0.62 14.00
N PRO A 234 6.05 -1.39 14.05
CA PRO A 234 4.81 -0.85 14.55
C PRO A 234 4.89 -0.39 16.01
N PHE A 235 5.73 -1.04 16.83
CA PHE A 235 5.89 -0.70 18.25
C PHE A 235 6.65 0.60 18.43
N ALA A 236 7.75 0.79 17.70
CA ALA A 236 8.53 2.03 17.74
C ALA A 236 7.70 3.22 17.25
N VAL A 237 6.92 3.02 16.18
CA VAL A 237 5.99 4.02 15.65
C VAL A 237 4.89 4.36 16.67
N ALA A 238 4.37 3.39 17.41
CA ALA A 238 3.29 3.63 18.39
C ALA A 238 3.69 4.54 19.57
N GLU A 239 4.99 4.75 19.80
CA GLU A 239 5.53 5.69 20.80
C GLU A 239 5.64 7.14 20.29
N MET A 240 5.24 7.39 19.04
CA MET A 240 5.29 8.68 18.37
C MET A 240 3.93 9.37 18.38
N ASP A 241 3.90 10.67 18.05
CA ASP A 241 2.66 11.44 18.02
C ASP A 241 1.98 11.34 16.64
N TYR A 242 2.75 11.50 15.56
CA TYR A 242 2.25 11.44 14.19
C TYR A 242 3.13 10.58 13.29
N GLY A 243 2.57 10.08 12.18
CA GLY A 243 3.34 9.45 11.10
C GLY A 243 3.30 10.28 9.82
N LEU A 244 4.46 10.64 9.28
CA LEU A 244 4.56 11.46 8.05
C LEU A 244 4.57 10.58 6.79
N VAL A 245 3.60 10.81 5.91
CA VAL A 245 3.54 10.19 4.58
C VAL A 245 3.91 11.24 3.53
N TRP A 246 5.19 11.25 3.20
CA TRP A 246 5.77 12.15 2.19
C TRP A 246 6.72 11.41 1.25
N ASP A 247 6.87 11.94 0.04
CA ASP A 247 7.83 11.52 -0.99
C ASP A 247 8.15 12.74 -1.90
N GLY A 248 9.34 12.79 -2.49
CA GLY A 248 9.79 13.91 -3.32
C GLY A 248 11.20 14.43 -3.01
N SER A 249 11.75 15.21 -3.95
CA SER A 249 13.09 15.80 -3.89
C SER A 249 13.14 17.20 -3.25
N GLY A 250 11.99 17.89 -3.17
CA GLY A 250 11.90 19.29 -2.72
C GLY A 250 11.20 19.50 -1.36
N LYS A 251 11.37 20.72 -0.82
CA LYS A 251 10.74 21.21 0.43
C LYS A 251 9.26 21.58 0.23
N ASP A 252 8.96 22.24 -0.89
CA ASP A 252 7.66 22.93 -1.09
C ASP A 252 6.86 22.41 -2.30
N ASP A 253 7.51 21.69 -3.23
CA ASP A 253 6.86 21.05 -4.36
C ASP A 253 7.18 19.55 -4.40
N ILE A 254 6.14 18.75 -4.66
CA ILE A 254 6.29 17.33 -4.96
C ILE A 254 6.76 17.22 -6.41
N GLU A 255 8.07 17.32 -6.60
CA GLU A 255 8.70 17.21 -7.91
C GLU A 255 9.24 15.78 -8.17
N GLY A 256 9.24 15.38 -9.44
CA GLY A 256 9.74 14.09 -9.91
C GLY A 256 8.70 12.97 -10.00
N GLY A 257 8.98 11.94 -10.79
CA GLY A 257 8.03 10.86 -11.11
C GLY A 257 7.53 10.06 -9.89
N LEU A 258 8.36 9.92 -8.84
CA LEU A 258 7.95 9.28 -7.58
C LEU A 258 6.98 10.15 -6.77
N GLY A 259 7.19 11.47 -6.78
CA GLY A 259 6.31 12.43 -6.14
C GLY A 259 4.93 12.44 -6.77
N GLU A 260 4.85 12.53 -8.09
CA GLU A 260 3.56 12.45 -8.80
C GLU A 260 2.87 11.09 -8.61
N TYR A 261 3.62 10.01 -8.43
CA TYR A 261 3.03 8.70 -8.13
C TYR A 261 2.40 8.62 -6.72
N LEU A 262 2.86 9.43 -5.75
CA LEU A 262 2.24 9.54 -4.41
C LEU A 262 0.77 9.97 -4.49
N ARG A 263 0.39 10.69 -5.55
CA ARG A 263 -0.99 11.08 -5.86
C ARG A 263 -1.92 9.89 -6.07
N TYR A 264 -1.37 8.76 -6.53
CA TYR A 264 -2.15 7.62 -7.03
C TYR A 264 -1.94 6.34 -6.24
N ASN A 265 -0.81 6.16 -5.56
CA ASN A 265 -0.58 4.94 -4.79
C ASN A 265 -1.31 4.94 -3.45
N ASN A 266 -1.53 3.74 -2.91
CA ASN A 266 -1.80 3.61 -1.48
C ASN A 266 -0.46 3.49 -0.76
N SER A 267 -0.22 4.40 0.19
CA SER A 267 1.01 4.37 0.97
C SER A 267 0.94 3.28 2.03
N HIS A 268 1.80 2.27 1.94
CA HIS A 268 1.93 1.25 2.99
C HIS A 268 2.41 1.86 4.33
N LYS A 269 3.14 3.00 4.29
CA LYS A 269 3.50 3.76 5.49
C LYS A 269 2.27 4.31 6.21
N CYS A 270 1.27 4.77 5.44
CA CYS A 270 0.01 5.26 6.01
C CYS A 270 -0.71 4.14 6.78
N ALA A 271 -0.78 2.95 6.21
CA ALA A 271 -1.37 1.78 6.86
C ALA A 271 -0.59 1.37 8.12
N LEU A 272 0.75 1.36 8.07
CA LEU A 272 1.60 1.12 9.22
C LEU A 272 1.28 2.08 10.38
N TYR A 273 1.27 3.39 10.12
CA TYR A 273 1.06 4.40 11.16
C TYR A 273 -0.33 4.29 11.81
N LEU A 274 -1.37 4.15 10.99
CA LEU A 274 -2.73 3.99 11.49
C LEU A 274 -2.89 2.65 12.23
N ALA A 275 -2.28 1.57 11.76
CA ALA A 275 -2.30 0.27 12.46
C ALA A 275 -1.49 0.29 13.77
N SER A 276 -0.50 1.18 13.89
CA SER A 276 0.20 1.50 15.14
C SER A 276 -0.61 2.39 16.09
N GLY A 277 -1.78 2.87 15.66
CA GLY A 277 -2.69 3.66 16.49
C GLY A 277 -2.35 5.17 16.54
N ILE A 278 -1.51 5.67 15.64
CA ILE A 278 -1.16 7.09 15.59
C ILE A 278 -1.77 7.78 14.37
N PRO A 279 -2.17 9.06 14.48
CA PRO A 279 -2.65 9.82 13.34
C PRO A 279 -1.55 10.09 12.31
N VAL A 280 -1.96 10.32 11.06
CA VAL A 280 -1.02 10.55 9.94
C VAL A 280 -1.00 12.01 9.49
N ILE A 281 0.12 12.45 8.95
CA ILE A 281 0.25 13.70 8.21
C ILE A 281 0.56 13.32 6.76
N VAL A 282 -0.29 13.75 5.83
CA VAL A 282 -0.18 13.35 4.41
C VAL A 282 -0.19 14.58 3.51
N TRP A 283 0.42 14.46 2.34
CA TRP A 283 0.25 15.45 1.28
C TRP A 283 -1.21 15.54 0.85
N SER A 284 -1.74 16.76 0.74
CA SER A 284 -3.14 17.05 0.44
C SER A 284 -3.64 16.49 -0.89
N GLN A 285 -2.72 16.21 -1.81
CA GLN A 285 -3.03 15.63 -3.11
C GLN A 285 -2.61 14.16 -3.24
N SER A 286 -2.08 13.55 -2.16
CA SER A 286 -1.73 12.13 -2.16
C SER A 286 -2.95 11.24 -2.34
N GLY A 287 -2.72 9.98 -2.73
CA GLY A 287 -3.76 8.96 -2.81
C GLY A 287 -4.47 8.72 -1.47
N MET A 288 -3.83 9.08 -0.35
CA MET A 288 -4.36 8.91 1.00
C MET A 288 -5.14 10.11 1.53
N ALA A 289 -5.08 11.26 0.86
CA ALA A 289 -5.72 12.49 1.34
C ALA A 289 -7.24 12.33 1.55
N ASN A 290 -7.93 11.65 0.61
CA ASN A 290 -9.37 11.43 0.73
C ASN A 290 -9.70 10.48 1.89
N PHE A 291 -8.94 9.39 2.04
CA PHE A 291 -9.14 8.44 3.14
C PHE A 291 -8.96 9.10 4.50
N VAL A 292 -7.89 9.89 4.66
CA VAL A 292 -7.56 10.62 5.90
C VAL A 292 -8.65 11.63 6.26
N LYS A 293 -9.17 12.38 5.27
CA LYS A 293 -10.26 13.34 5.48
C LYS A 293 -11.57 12.64 5.85
N GLU A 294 -11.92 11.57 5.15
CA GLU A 294 -13.15 10.81 5.39
C GLU A 294 -13.20 10.18 6.79
N HIS A 295 -12.07 9.65 7.25
CA HIS A 295 -11.98 8.99 8.56
C HIS A 295 -11.51 9.91 9.68
N ALA A 296 -11.17 11.18 9.39
CA ALA A 296 -10.62 12.15 10.32
C ALA A 296 -9.41 11.61 11.13
N CYS A 297 -8.61 10.71 10.55
CA CYS A 297 -7.51 10.02 11.23
C CYS A 297 -6.13 10.67 11.00
N GLY A 298 -6.11 11.94 10.63
CA GLY A 298 -4.88 12.65 10.33
C GLY A 298 -5.09 14.05 9.78
N ILE A 299 -3.99 14.66 9.33
CA ILE A 299 -3.93 16.02 8.80
C ILE A 299 -3.45 15.96 7.35
N THR A 300 -4.01 16.83 6.51
CA THR A 300 -3.52 17.02 5.14
C THR A 300 -2.84 18.38 5.01
N ILE A 301 -1.61 18.39 4.50
CA ILE A 301 -0.83 19.62 4.26
C ILE A 301 -0.40 19.71 2.79
N ASP A 302 -0.26 20.93 2.27
CA ASP A 302 0.18 21.15 0.88
C ASP A 302 1.71 21.09 0.77
N ARG A 303 2.42 21.61 1.77
CA ARG A 303 3.89 21.68 1.83
C ARG A 303 4.41 21.36 3.23
N LEU A 304 5.67 20.91 3.34
CA LEU A 304 6.29 20.62 4.63
C LEU A 304 6.45 21.89 5.49
N GLY A 305 6.54 23.08 4.87
CA GLY A 305 6.55 24.35 5.61
C GLY A 305 5.28 24.63 6.43
N ASP A 306 4.17 23.96 6.14
CA ASP A 306 2.91 24.13 6.88
C ASP A 306 2.84 23.24 8.13
N LEU A 307 3.85 22.40 8.37
CA LEU A 307 3.86 21.39 9.43
C LEU A 307 3.63 21.98 10.82
N ASP A 308 4.30 23.10 11.12
CA ASP A 308 4.20 23.80 12.40
C ASP A 308 2.76 24.22 12.70
N GLN A 309 2.17 25.00 11.78
CA GLN A 309 0.80 25.48 11.91
C GLN A 309 -0.20 24.32 11.95
N ALA A 310 -0.01 23.30 11.11
CA ALA A 310 -0.91 22.15 11.01
C ALA A 310 -0.98 21.37 12.33
N ILE A 311 0.17 21.11 12.96
CA ILE A 311 0.25 20.36 14.22
C ILE A 311 -0.32 21.16 15.39
N HIS A 312 -0.07 22.47 15.43
CA HIS A 312 -0.54 23.36 16.50
C HIS A 312 -2.04 23.66 16.46
N THR A 313 -2.64 23.61 15.26
CA THR A 313 -4.08 23.85 15.08
C THR A 313 -4.93 22.58 15.19
N ALA A 314 -4.31 21.41 15.07
CA ALA A 314 -5.01 20.13 15.10
C ALA A 314 -5.49 19.75 16.51
N ASP A 315 -6.70 19.19 16.58
CA ASP A 315 -7.20 18.52 17.78
C ASP A 315 -6.62 17.10 17.85
N TYR A 316 -5.41 17.00 18.41
CA TYR A 316 -4.64 15.76 18.45
C TYR A 316 -5.41 14.59 19.06
N GLU A 317 -6.13 14.81 20.17
CA GLU A 317 -6.85 13.73 20.86
C GLU A 317 -7.95 13.16 19.97
N LYS A 318 -8.71 14.01 19.25
CA LYS A 318 -9.70 13.52 18.26
C LYS A 318 -9.05 12.76 17.11
N LEU A 319 -7.92 13.24 16.60
CA LEU A 319 -7.20 12.54 15.53
C LEU A 319 -6.70 11.16 16.00
N LYS A 320 -6.19 11.08 17.24
CA LYS A 320 -5.73 9.83 17.86
C LYS A 320 -6.88 8.87 18.08
N GLU A 321 -8.01 9.32 18.61
CA GLU A 321 -9.23 8.51 18.76
C GLU A 321 -9.70 7.95 17.40
N ALA A 322 -9.71 8.77 16.36
CA ALA A 322 -10.07 8.34 15.01
C ALA A 322 -9.07 7.32 14.42
N ALA A 323 -7.77 7.52 14.61
CA ALA A 323 -6.75 6.55 14.21
C ALA A 323 -6.94 5.20 14.94
N LEU A 324 -7.21 5.22 16.24
CA LEU A 324 -7.51 4.03 17.04
C LEU A 324 -8.82 3.34 16.63
N ALA A 325 -9.80 4.06 16.07
CA ALA A 325 -11.00 3.48 15.50
C ALA A 325 -10.76 2.81 14.13
N VAL A 326 -9.77 3.28 13.37
CA VAL A 326 -9.36 2.70 12.09
C VAL A 326 -8.47 1.47 12.28
N ALA A 327 -7.57 1.46 13.27
CA ALA A 327 -6.56 0.43 13.46
C ALA A 327 -7.11 -1.02 13.46
N PRO A 328 -8.20 -1.35 14.19
CA PRO A 328 -8.76 -2.71 14.21
C PRO A 328 -9.18 -3.21 12.82
N LYS A 329 -9.74 -2.32 11.98
CA LYS A 329 -10.13 -2.67 10.61
C LYS A 329 -8.92 -3.07 9.77
N LEU A 330 -7.79 -2.39 9.94
CA LEU A 330 -6.54 -2.70 9.24
C LEU A 330 -5.96 -4.04 9.69
N TRP A 331 -6.01 -4.35 11.00
CA TRP A 331 -5.53 -5.63 11.52
C TRP A 331 -6.37 -6.79 11.02
N GLU A 332 -7.67 -6.58 10.83
CA GLU A 332 -8.63 -7.58 10.36
C GLU A 332 -8.65 -7.77 8.83
N GLY A 333 -7.95 -6.93 8.07
CA GLY A 333 -7.98 -7.03 6.61
C GLY A 333 -9.28 -6.51 5.99
N TYR A 334 -9.97 -5.61 6.69
CA TYR A 334 -11.34 -5.19 6.39
C TYR A 334 -11.45 -4.54 5.01
N TYR A 335 -10.53 -3.65 4.64
CA TYR A 335 -10.71 -2.81 3.45
C TYR A 335 -10.58 -3.62 2.16
N LEU A 336 -9.56 -4.46 2.05
CA LEU A 336 -9.42 -5.39 0.93
C LEU A 336 -10.55 -6.44 0.92
N SER A 337 -10.95 -6.93 2.10
CA SER A 337 -12.06 -7.88 2.24
C SER A 337 -13.38 -7.33 1.67
N GLN A 338 -13.72 -6.07 1.98
CA GLN A 338 -14.91 -5.40 1.42
C GLN A 338 -14.80 -5.16 -0.09
N ALA A 339 -13.62 -4.78 -0.57
CA ALA A 339 -13.38 -4.57 -2.00
C ALA A 339 -13.53 -5.88 -2.79
N ILE A 340 -13.01 -7.00 -2.27
CA ILE A 340 -13.18 -8.34 -2.86
C ILE A 340 -14.65 -8.75 -2.87
N ASP A 341 -15.38 -8.58 -1.77
CA ASP A 341 -16.80 -8.93 -1.69
C ASP A 341 -17.62 -8.13 -2.72
N SER A 342 -17.34 -6.83 -2.84
CA SER A 342 -17.98 -5.95 -3.82
C SER A 342 -17.68 -6.34 -5.27
N ALA A 343 -16.46 -6.82 -5.56
CA ALA A 343 -16.10 -7.28 -6.90
C ALA A 343 -16.67 -8.66 -7.25
N CYS A 344 -16.89 -9.50 -6.24
CA CYS A 344 -17.36 -10.88 -6.39
C CYS A 344 -18.89 -10.99 -6.42
N GLY A 345 -19.62 -10.03 -5.84
CA GLY A 345 -21.07 -9.84 -6.05
C GLY A 345 -21.35 -9.63 -7.54
#